data_AF-A0A968X5P2-F1
#
_entry.id   AF-A0A968X5P2-F1
#
_cell.length_a   1.000
_cell.length_b   1.000
_cell.length_c   1.000
_cell.angle_alpha   90.00
_cell.angle_beta   90.00
_cell.angle_gamma   90.00
#
_symmetry.space_group_name_H-M   'P 1'
#
loop_
_entity.id
_entity.type
_entity.pdbx_description
1 polymer ?
#
loop_
_entity_poly.entity_id
_entity_poly.type
_entity_poly.pdbx_seq_one_letter_code
_entity_poly.pdbx_strand_id
1 'polypeptide(L)'
;MRGCVATQLLAVPDGVALAGRIAEAAFKLHCATEYISTERTHTMADELRILLDRLMRVAQQHPAWAARVLAVWAGCETIGATVVPIVRGIHRDFCSDQIIVDAEHIYLIDFDLYCWGDVGVDIGNFNIRVYRMLSLARHISLSTEMTERQHLTERLIAVCETELCRLR
;
A
#
# COMPACT_ATOMS: atom_id res chain seq x y z
N MET A 1 4.78 30.04 8.32
CA MET A 1 5.68 28.95 8.75
C MET A 1 6.03 28.09 7.55
N ARG A 2 7.20 27.43 7.52
CA ARG A 2 7.54 26.46 6.49
C ARG A 2 7.01 25.09 6.92
N GLY A 3 6.16 24.47 6.09
CA GLY A 3 5.77 23.08 6.27
C GLY A 3 6.92 22.14 5.90
N CYS A 4 6.96 20.96 6.53
CA CYS A 4 7.93 19.91 6.29
C CYS A 4 7.22 18.61 5.90
N VAL A 5 7.85 17.80 5.06
CA VAL A 5 7.32 16.48 4.67
C VAL A 5 7.35 15.54 5.86
N ALA A 6 6.27 14.79 6.11
CA ALA A 6 6.12 13.95 7.30
C ALA A 6 7.22 12.90 7.42
N THR A 7 7.75 12.38 6.30
CA THR A 7 8.90 11.46 6.29
C THR A 7 10.09 11.96 7.10
N GLN A 8 10.36 13.27 7.10
CA GLN A 8 11.47 13.88 7.86
C GLN A 8 11.17 13.97 9.37
N LEU A 9 9.89 13.97 9.75
CA LEU A 9 9.42 14.23 11.10
C LEU A 9 9.00 12.96 11.84
N LEU A 10 8.74 11.86 11.14
CA LEU A 10 8.35 10.58 11.75
C LEU A 10 9.53 9.83 12.37
N ALA A 11 10.77 10.11 11.93
CA ALA A 11 11.98 9.43 12.40
C ALA A 11 12.54 9.98 13.73
N VAL A 12 11.91 11.01 14.32
CA VAL A 12 12.34 11.65 15.58
C VAL A 12 11.40 11.28 16.74
N PRO A 13 11.78 11.50 18.02
CA PRO A 13 10.99 11.07 19.19
C PRO A 13 9.53 11.53 19.22
N ASP A 14 9.24 12.73 18.69
CA ASP A 14 7.86 13.25 18.59
C ASP A 14 7.02 12.61 17.47
N GLY A 15 7.62 11.70 16.69
CA GLY A 15 6.99 11.03 15.55
C GLY A 15 5.75 10.21 15.92
N VAL A 16 5.63 9.72 17.16
CA VAL A 16 4.44 8.98 17.63
C VAL A 16 3.22 9.91 17.74
N ALA A 17 3.39 11.12 18.29
CA ALA A 17 2.31 12.10 18.36
C ALA A 17 1.89 12.56 16.96
N LEU A 18 2.85 12.72 16.06
CA LEU A 18 2.58 13.03 14.66
C LEU A 18 1.82 11.90 13.95
N ALA A 19 2.20 10.64 14.17
CA ALA A 19 1.49 9.49 13.61
C ALA A 19 0.00 9.47 14.04
N GLY A 20 -0.28 9.84 15.29
CA GLY A 20 -1.66 10.03 15.78
C GLY A 20 -2.43 11.08 14.98
N ARG A 21 -1.83 12.27 14.77
CA ARG A 21 -2.45 13.33 13.95
C ARG A 21 -2.64 12.91 12.48
N ILE A 22 -1.72 12.14 11.92
CA ILE A 22 -1.84 11.59 10.55
C ILE A 22 -2.99 10.58 10.47
N ALA A 23 -3.15 9.71 11.47
CA ALA A 23 -4.27 8.79 11.53
C ALA A 23 -5.62 9.53 11.63
N GLU A 24 -5.68 10.62 12.40
CA GLU A 24 -6.86 11.50 12.44
C GLU A 24 -7.15 12.14 11.07
N ALA A 25 -6.11 12.55 10.32
CA ALA A 25 -6.28 13.10 8.98
C ALA A 25 -6.85 12.05 8.00
N ALA A 26 -6.34 10.81 8.05
CA ALA A 26 -6.87 9.70 7.25
C ALA A 26 -8.34 9.42 7.60
N PHE A 27 -8.67 9.38 8.90
CA PHE A 27 -10.05 9.20 9.36
C PHE A 27 -10.98 10.31 8.86
N LYS A 28 -10.56 11.58 8.94
CA LYS A 28 -11.34 12.72 8.42
C LYS A 28 -11.57 12.60 6.92
N LEU A 29 -10.55 12.20 6.14
CA LEU A 29 -10.69 11.94 4.71
C LEU A 29 -11.75 10.85 4.45
N HIS A 30 -11.67 9.73 5.17
CA HIS A 30 -12.59 8.60 5.02
C HIS A 30 -14.02 8.91 5.45
N CYS A 31 -14.21 9.91 6.32
CA CYS A 31 -15.53 10.41 6.71
C CYS A 31 -16.05 11.53 5.81
N ALA A 32 -15.21 12.15 4.97
CA ALA A 32 -15.60 13.25 4.09
C ALA A 32 -16.42 12.81 2.85
N THR A 33 -16.90 11.56 2.84
CA THR A 33 -17.59 10.92 1.71
C THR A 33 -18.89 11.60 1.32
N GLU A 34 -19.52 12.32 2.24
CA GLU A 34 -20.72 13.12 1.97
C GLU A 34 -20.41 14.45 1.26
N TYR A 35 -19.16 14.92 1.33
CA TYR A 35 -18.74 16.23 0.83
C TYR A 35 -17.87 16.14 -0.43
N ILE A 36 -17.22 15.00 -0.67
CA ILE A 36 -16.29 14.80 -1.79
C ILE A 36 -16.79 13.65 -2.66
N SER A 37 -17.34 13.99 -3.82
CA SER A 37 -17.83 13.01 -4.80
C SER A 37 -16.75 12.64 -5.83
N THR A 38 -16.79 11.40 -6.31
CA THR A 38 -15.97 10.88 -7.40
C THR A 38 -16.70 9.73 -8.08
N GLU A 39 -16.45 9.52 -9.37
CA GLU A 39 -16.96 8.36 -10.12
C GLU A 39 -15.96 7.19 -10.12
N ARG A 40 -14.72 7.42 -9.68
CA ARG A 40 -13.66 6.40 -9.69
C ARG A 40 -13.89 5.40 -8.58
N THR A 41 -13.65 4.13 -8.87
CA THR A 41 -13.69 3.04 -7.90
C THR A 41 -12.39 2.23 -7.96
N HIS A 42 -12.03 1.62 -6.85
CA HIS A 42 -10.88 0.74 -6.75
C HIS A 42 -11.14 -0.37 -5.74
N THR A 43 -11.07 -1.61 -6.21
CA THR A 43 -11.46 -2.80 -5.46
C THR A 43 -10.27 -3.71 -5.15
N MET A 44 -10.48 -4.70 -4.28
CA MET A 44 -9.50 -5.78 -4.08
C MET A 44 -9.19 -6.52 -5.40
N ALA A 45 -10.18 -6.69 -6.28
CA ALA A 45 -9.96 -7.29 -7.59
C ALA A 45 -9.02 -6.44 -8.46
N ASP A 46 -9.09 -5.11 -8.35
CA ASP A 46 -8.17 -4.20 -9.04
C ASP A 46 -6.75 -4.28 -8.49
N GLU A 47 -6.58 -4.33 -7.17
CA GLU A 47 -5.28 -4.58 -6.53
C GLU A 47 -4.65 -5.89 -7.01
N LEU A 48 -5.43 -6.98 -6.96
CA LEU A 48 -5.00 -8.30 -7.39
C LEU A 48 -4.65 -8.33 -8.88
N ARG A 49 -5.46 -7.71 -9.75
CA ARG A 49 -5.16 -7.62 -11.17
C ARG A 49 -3.86 -6.89 -11.45
N ILE A 50 -3.64 -5.73 -10.82
CA ILE A 50 -2.39 -4.96 -10.96
C ILE A 50 -1.19 -5.78 -10.46
N LEU A 51 -1.35 -6.50 -9.36
CA LEU A 51 -0.30 -7.34 -8.80
C LEU A 51 0.03 -8.51 -9.75
N LEU A 52 -0.98 -9.20 -10.29
CA LEU A 52 -0.79 -10.28 -11.25
C LEU A 52 0.00 -9.80 -12.48
N ASP A 53 -0.42 -8.69 -13.08
CA ASP A 53 0.24 -8.13 -14.27
C ASP A 53 1.75 -7.89 -14.01
N ARG A 54 2.08 -7.35 -12.83
CA ARG A 54 3.46 -7.09 -12.41
C ARG A 54 4.25 -8.37 -12.17
N LEU A 55 3.70 -9.31 -11.40
CA LEU A 55 4.36 -10.57 -11.07
C LEU A 55 4.56 -11.46 -12.31
N MET A 56 3.62 -11.45 -13.25
CA MET A 56 3.76 -12.14 -14.54
C MET A 56 4.93 -11.60 -15.36
N ARG A 57 5.14 -10.28 -15.39
CA ARG A 57 6.31 -9.68 -16.06
C ARG A 57 7.62 -10.15 -15.42
N VAL A 58 7.68 -10.19 -14.09
CA VAL A 58 8.86 -10.72 -13.36
C VAL A 58 9.10 -12.18 -13.73
N ALA A 59 8.07 -13.01 -13.73
CA ALA A 59 8.18 -14.43 -14.06
C ALA A 59 8.67 -14.67 -15.50
N GLN A 60 8.25 -13.83 -16.45
CA GLN A 60 8.70 -13.89 -17.85
C GLN A 60 10.15 -13.44 -18.02
N GLN A 61 10.54 -12.35 -17.37
CA GLN A 61 11.88 -11.77 -17.47
C GLN A 61 12.94 -12.55 -16.68
N HIS A 62 12.52 -13.21 -15.60
CA HIS A 62 13.39 -13.98 -14.72
C HIS A 62 12.85 -15.40 -14.52
N PRO A 63 13.06 -16.31 -15.49
CA PRO A 63 12.53 -17.68 -15.43
C PRO A 63 12.95 -18.46 -14.18
N ALA A 64 14.11 -18.14 -13.59
CA ALA A 64 14.59 -18.73 -12.34
C ALA A 64 13.65 -18.49 -11.15
N TRP A 65 12.86 -17.41 -11.17
CA TRP A 65 11.93 -17.05 -10.09
C TRP A 65 10.47 -17.33 -10.42
N ALA A 66 10.15 -17.73 -11.66
CA ALA A 66 8.78 -17.83 -12.17
C ALA A 66 7.88 -18.67 -11.25
N ALA A 67 8.31 -19.88 -10.88
CA ALA A 67 7.52 -20.77 -10.04
C ALA A 67 7.21 -20.16 -8.66
N ARG A 68 8.19 -19.48 -8.06
CA ARG A 68 8.05 -18.87 -6.72
C ARG A 68 7.16 -17.64 -6.75
N VAL A 69 7.34 -16.80 -7.75
CA VAL A 69 6.51 -15.61 -7.97
C VAL A 69 5.04 -15.99 -8.21
N LEU A 70 4.78 -17.03 -8.99
CA LEU A 70 3.43 -17.56 -9.20
C LEU A 70 2.82 -18.14 -7.91
N ALA A 71 3.62 -18.78 -7.07
CA ALA A 71 3.16 -19.25 -5.76
C ALA A 71 2.81 -18.09 -4.81
N VAL A 72 3.60 -17.01 -4.82
CA VAL A 72 3.29 -15.77 -4.08
C VAL A 72 1.99 -15.16 -4.57
N TRP A 73 1.79 -15.08 -5.89
CA TRP A 73 0.53 -14.63 -6.49
C TRP A 73 -0.67 -15.46 -6.00
N ALA A 74 -0.61 -16.78 -6.12
CA ALA A 74 -1.72 -17.65 -5.70
C ALA A 74 -2.05 -17.51 -4.20
N GLY A 75 -1.02 -17.31 -3.37
CA GLY A 75 -1.19 -16.98 -1.96
C GLY A 75 -1.91 -15.64 -1.76
N CYS A 76 -1.50 -14.59 -2.48
CA CYS A 76 -2.12 -13.26 -2.45
C CYS A 76 -3.60 -13.29 -2.88
N GLU A 77 -3.92 -14.02 -3.95
CA GLU A 77 -5.29 -14.20 -4.42
C GLU A 77 -6.17 -14.87 -3.36
N THR A 78 -5.66 -15.94 -2.74
CA THR A 78 -6.38 -16.68 -1.68
C THR A 78 -6.71 -15.78 -0.49
N ILE A 79 -5.72 -15.05 0.03
CA ILE A 79 -5.93 -14.17 1.20
C ILE A 79 -6.76 -12.93 0.83
N GLY A 80 -6.63 -12.40 -0.39
CA GLY A 80 -7.39 -11.26 -0.87
C GLY A 80 -8.89 -11.57 -0.93
N ALA A 81 -9.26 -12.80 -1.30
CA ALA A 81 -10.65 -13.26 -1.31
C ALA A 81 -11.32 -13.29 0.08
N THR A 82 -10.54 -13.26 1.16
CA THR A 82 -11.08 -13.24 2.54
C THR A 82 -11.43 -11.84 3.04
N VAL A 83 -11.02 -10.79 2.31
CA VAL A 83 -11.19 -9.40 2.72
C VAL A 83 -12.61 -8.93 2.48
N VAL A 84 -13.28 -8.48 3.55
CA VAL A 84 -14.54 -7.73 3.48
C VAL A 84 -14.22 -6.24 3.49
N PRO A 85 -14.51 -5.49 2.41
CA PRO A 85 -14.10 -4.10 2.29
C PRO A 85 -15.02 -3.14 3.06
N ILE A 86 -14.44 -2.09 3.63
CA ILE A 86 -15.17 -0.92 4.13
C ILE A 86 -14.98 0.20 3.12
N VAL A 87 -15.97 0.38 2.24
CA VAL A 87 -15.86 1.32 1.11
C VAL A 87 -16.09 2.77 1.56
N ARG A 88 -15.08 3.61 1.36
CA ARG A 88 -15.07 5.07 1.60
C ARG A 88 -14.24 5.78 0.52
N GLY A 89 -14.17 7.10 0.59
CA GLY A 89 -13.22 7.88 -0.20
C GLY A 89 -11.81 7.67 0.34
N ILE A 90 -10.92 7.14 -0.49
CA ILE A 90 -9.54 6.81 -0.12
C ILE A 90 -8.55 7.55 -1.02
N HIS A 91 -7.36 7.84 -0.48
CA HIS A 91 -6.28 8.49 -1.21
C HIS A 91 -5.58 7.55 -2.19
N ARG A 92 -5.45 6.26 -1.83
CA ARG A 92 -4.70 5.18 -2.50
C ARG A 92 -3.18 5.28 -2.51
N ASP A 93 -2.63 6.47 -2.30
CA ASP A 93 -1.18 6.67 -2.12
C ASP A 93 -0.87 7.40 -0.80
N PHE A 94 -1.52 6.97 0.28
CA PHE A 94 -1.41 7.62 1.60
C PHE A 94 -0.07 7.28 2.29
N CYS A 95 1.03 7.85 1.79
CA CYS A 95 2.36 7.68 2.37
C CYS A 95 2.89 8.99 2.99
N SER A 96 3.92 8.89 3.83
CA SER A 96 4.47 10.04 4.56
C SER A 96 5.10 11.12 3.65
N ASP A 97 5.41 10.78 2.40
CA ASP A 97 5.90 11.73 1.40
C ASP A 97 4.79 12.64 0.86
N GLN A 98 3.53 12.18 0.91
CA GLN A 98 2.34 12.93 0.46
C GLN A 98 1.65 13.70 1.60
N ILE A 99 2.39 13.92 2.70
CA ILE A 99 1.89 14.59 3.89
C ILE A 99 2.84 15.73 4.23
N ILE A 100 2.32 16.96 4.25
CA ILE A 100 3.03 18.14 4.71
C ILE A 100 2.48 18.53 6.08
N VAL A 101 3.40 18.77 7.01
CA VAL A 101 3.09 19.09 8.40
C VAL A 101 3.63 20.48 8.70
N ASP A 102 2.81 21.33 9.30
CA ASP A 102 3.27 22.51 10.02
C ASP A 102 2.86 22.46 11.50
N ALA A 103 3.09 23.56 12.23
CA ALA A 103 2.85 23.61 13.67
C ALA A 103 1.39 23.28 14.06
N GLU A 104 0.42 23.63 13.22
CA GLU A 104 -1.01 23.53 13.53
C GLU A 104 -1.75 22.56 12.61
N HIS A 105 -1.30 22.42 11.36
CA HIS A 105 -2.03 21.75 10.29
C HIS A 105 -1.29 20.53 9.73
N ILE A 106 -2.09 19.63 9.17
CA ILE A 106 -1.65 18.55 8.29
C ILE A 106 -2.31 18.78 6.94
N TYR A 107 -1.50 18.76 5.90
CA TYR A 107 -1.93 18.86 4.52
C TYR A 107 -1.67 17.53 3.83
N LEU A 108 -2.72 16.96 3.26
CA LEU A 108 -2.63 15.85 2.32
C LEU A 108 -2.49 16.44 0.92
N ILE A 109 -1.59 15.88 0.12
CA ILE A 109 -1.34 16.32 -1.26
C ILE A 109 -1.45 15.11 -2.20
N ASP A 110 -1.56 15.35 -3.50
CA ASP A 110 -1.59 14.31 -4.55
C ASP A 110 -2.85 13.40 -4.56
N PHE A 111 -4.01 14.03 -4.72
CA PHE A 111 -5.30 13.33 -4.83
C PHE A 111 -5.59 12.74 -6.22
N ASP A 112 -4.58 12.58 -7.07
CA ASP A 112 -4.75 12.08 -8.44
C ASP A 112 -5.30 10.65 -8.46
N LEU A 113 -5.11 9.87 -7.40
CA LEU A 113 -5.68 8.51 -7.27
C LEU A 113 -6.94 8.43 -6.41
N TYR A 114 -7.45 9.55 -5.89
CA TYR A 114 -8.61 9.55 -4.99
C TYR A 114 -9.85 8.89 -5.62
N CYS A 115 -10.42 7.91 -4.92
CA CYS A 115 -11.55 7.15 -5.43
C CYS A 115 -12.36 6.52 -4.28
N TRP A 116 -13.49 5.89 -4.63
CA TRP A 116 -14.14 4.96 -3.73
C TRP A 116 -13.34 3.66 -3.62
N GLY A 117 -13.01 3.22 -2.41
CA GLY A 117 -12.29 1.97 -2.19
C GLY A 117 -12.24 1.56 -0.73
N ASP A 118 -11.60 0.43 -0.45
CA ASP A 118 -11.47 -0.06 0.93
C ASP A 118 -10.49 0.80 1.73
N VAL A 119 -10.90 1.31 2.89
CA VAL A 119 -10.06 2.10 3.81
C VAL A 119 -8.77 1.37 4.23
N GLY A 120 -8.77 0.04 4.14
CA GLY A 120 -7.59 -0.79 4.37
C GLY A 120 -6.40 -0.48 3.45
N VAL A 121 -6.65 0.12 2.28
CA VAL A 121 -5.62 0.56 1.34
C VAL A 121 -4.79 1.72 1.89
N ASP A 122 -5.44 2.70 2.55
CA ASP A 122 -4.74 3.88 3.10
C ASP A 122 -4.14 3.63 4.48
N ILE A 123 -4.86 2.93 5.36
CA ILE A 123 -4.53 2.87 6.81
C ILE A 123 -3.98 1.51 7.22
N GLY A 124 -4.32 0.43 6.50
CA GLY A 124 -4.05 -0.94 6.92
C GLY A 124 -4.75 -1.28 8.26
N ASN A 125 -5.99 -1.79 8.23
CA ASN A 125 -6.70 -2.28 9.44
C ASN A 125 -6.39 -3.76 9.76
N PHE A 126 -7.27 -4.65 10.21
CA PHE A 126 -6.95 -6.10 10.30
C PHE A 126 -6.57 -6.69 8.91
N ASN A 127 -7.13 -6.12 7.84
CA ASN A 127 -6.68 -6.28 6.45
C ASN A 127 -5.23 -5.79 6.21
N ILE A 128 -4.59 -5.12 7.17
CA ILE A 128 -3.20 -4.63 7.11
C ILE A 128 -2.28 -5.74 6.72
N ARG A 129 -2.50 -6.96 7.21
CA ARG A 129 -1.57 -8.05 6.89
C ARG A 129 -1.74 -8.51 5.45
N VAL A 130 -2.97 -8.50 4.93
CA VAL A 130 -3.27 -8.79 3.52
C VAL A 130 -2.75 -7.67 2.63
N TYR A 131 -3.13 -6.41 2.87
CA TYR A 131 -2.64 -5.27 2.09
C TYR A 131 -1.12 -5.11 2.20
N ARG A 132 -0.52 -5.28 3.38
CA ARG A 132 0.95 -5.32 3.55
C ARG A 132 1.57 -6.43 2.72
N MET A 133 0.95 -7.61 2.68
CA MET A 133 1.43 -8.71 1.86
C MET A 133 1.34 -8.38 0.36
N LEU A 134 0.24 -7.77 -0.11
CA LEU A 134 0.10 -7.31 -1.49
C LEU A 134 1.11 -6.20 -1.84
N SER A 135 1.30 -5.22 -0.95
CA SER A 135 2.32 -4.17 -1.09
C SER A 135 3.72 -4.76 -1.13
N LEU A 136 4.04 -5.70 -0.24
CA LEU A 136 5.32 -6.39 -0.23
C LEU A 136 5.54 -7.21 -1.52
N ALA A 137 4.51 -7.92 -2.00
CA ALA A 137 4.58 -8.64 -3.27
C ALA A 137 4.82 -7.69 -4.46
N ARG A 138 4.22 -6.49 -4.46
CA ARG A 138 4.48 -5.45 -5.46
C ARG A 138 5.94 -5.00 -5.47
N HIS A 139 6.64 -5.02 -4.33
CA HIS A 139 8.06 -4.70 -4.27
C HIS A 139 8.95 -5.70 -5.03
N ILE A 140 8.51 -6.93 -5.27
CA ILE A 140 9.25 -7.89 -6.11
C ILE A 140 9.41 -7.32 -7.54
N SER A 141 8.33 -6.78 -8.11
CA SER A 141 8.38 -6.16 -9.44
C SER A 141 9.14 -4.84 -9.44
N LEU A 142 8.96 -4.01 -8.40
CA LEU A 142 9.72 -2.75 -8.29
C LEU A 142 11.23 -3.00 -8.13
N SER A 143 11.64 -4.09 -7.48
CA SER A 143 13.06 -4.40 -7.31
C SER A 143 13.71 -4.88 -8.60
N THR A 144 12.99 -5.55 -9.50
CA THR A 144 13.54 -5.96 -10.81
C THR A 144 13.70 -4.79 -11.78
N GLU A 145 12.83 -3.79 -11.69
CA GLU A 145 12.83 -2.60 -12.56
C GLU A 145 13.95 -1.60 -12.20
N MET A 146 14.50 -1.67 -10.98
CA MET A 146 15.52 -0.73 -10.49
C MET A 146 16.86 -1.46 -10.29
N THR A 147 17.87 -1.16 -11.12
CA THR A 147 19.19 -1.82 -11.08
C THR A 147 19.80 -1.91 -9.67
N GLU A 148 19.70 -0.81 -8.90
CA GLU A 148 20.24 -0.73 -7.53
C GLU A 148 19.55 -1.70 -6.55
N ARG A 149 18.31 -2.10 -6.84
CA ARG A 149 17.46 -2.92 -5.95
C ARG A 149 17.31 -4.36 -6.41
N GLN A 150 17.82 -4.73 -7.59
CA GLN A 150 17.69 -6.08 -8.14
C GLN A 150 18.20 -7.18 -7.20
N HIS A 151 19.27 -6.89 -6.45
CA HIS A 151 19.86 -7.80 -5.45
C HIS A 151 18.91 -8.14 -4.29
N LEU A 152 17.83 -7.36 -4.08
CA LEU A 152 16.83 -7.61 -3.05
C LEU A 152 15.71 -8.55 -3.50
N THR A 153 15.56 -8.81 -4.81
CA THR A 153 14.40 -9.53 -5.36
C THR A 153 14.23 -10.92 -4.75
N GLU A 154 15.31 -11.70 -4.71
CA GLU A 154 15.34 -13.03 -4.08
C GLU A 154 14.90 -12.98 -2.60
N ARG A 155 15.37 -11.96 -1.87
CA ARG A 155 15.02 -11.77 -0.45
C ARG A 155 13.56 -11.37 -0.28
N LEU A 156 13.04 -10.49 -1.15
CA LEU A 156 11.65 -10.08 -1.12
C LEU A 156 10.71 -11.25 -1.40
N ILE A 157 11.05 -12.12 -2.36
CA ILE A 157 10.30 -13.37 -2.61
C ILE A 157 10.29 -14.24 -1.36
N ALA A 158 11.44 -14.45 -0.72
CA ALA A 158 11.53 -15.27 0.50
C ALA A 158 10.72 -14.71 1.69
N VAL A 159 10.72 -13.38 1.86
CA VAL A 159 9.89 -12.73 2.89
C VAL A 159 8.41 -12.90 2.57
N CYS A 160 8.01 -12.70 1.31
CA CYS A 160 6.64 -12.93 0.85
C CYS A 160 6.16 -14.36 1.12
N GLU A 161 6.97 -15.37 0.80
CA GLU A 161 6.67 -16.78 1.08
C GLU A 161 6.46 -17.02 2.58
N THR A 162 7.34 -16.45 3.42
CA THR A 162 7.26 -16.57 4.88
C THR A 162 6.01 -15.90 5.45
N GLU A 163 5.68 -14.69 4.99
CA GLU A 163 4.50 -13.96 5.48
C GLU A 163 3.19 -14.66 5.05
N LEU A 164 3.14 -15.22 3.85
CA LEU A 164 1.99 -16.02 3.40
C LEU A 164 1.75 -17.24 4.28
N CYS A 165 2.81 -17.94 4.71
CA CYS A 165 2.68 -19.04 5.67
C CYS A 165 2.08 -18.63 7.02
N ARG A 166 2.23 -17.36 7.43
CA ARG A 166 1.64 -16.82 8.66
C ARG A 166 0.21 -16.35 8.49
N LEU A 167 -0.24 -16.17 7.25
CA LEU A 167 -1.56 -15.61 6.90
C LEU A 167 -2.59 -16.68 6.55
N ARG A 168 -2.12 -17.90 6.31
CA ARG A 168 -2.93 -19.12 6.22
C ARG A 168 -3.23 -19.66 7.61
#